data_AF-A0A3R6DWL2-F1
#
_entry.id   AF-A0A3R6DWL2-F1
#
_cell.length_a   1.000
_cell.length_b   1.000
_cell.length_c   1.000
_cell.angle_alpha   90.00
_cell.angle_beta   90.00
_cell.angle_gamma   90.00
#
_symmetry.space_group_name_H-M   'P 1'
#
loop_
_entity.id
_entity.type
_entity.pdbx_description
1 polymer ?
#
loop_
_entity_poly.entity_id
_entity_poly.type
_entity_poly.pdbx_seq_one_letter_code
_entity_poly.pdbx_strand_id
1 'polypeptide(L)'
;MYGELYTCLLYHANRHDEENTVNSYTIYGKRGEWITTYRTIEEKTQISRSRLKTLLDNMEADGVISVRRMRYFTIITITGYDDWMKVPTAGSNPPPATPARQHLPEHRKENFRPIYQRFT
;
A
#
# COMPACT_ATOMS: atom_id res chain seq x y z
N MET A 1 -1.26 -8.86 -17.65
CA MET A 1 -0.57 -7.70 -17.06
C MET A 1 -1.45 -7.14 -15.94
N TYR A 2 -0.99 -7.18 -14.69
CA TYR A 2 -1.75 -6.82 -13.48
C TYR A 2 -1.48 -5.38 -13.00
N GLY A 3 -1.04 -4.49 -13.90
CA GLY A 3 -0.51 -3.16 -13.56
C GLY A 3 -1.43 -2.31 -12.68
N GLU A 4 -2.72 -2.20 -13.01
CA GLU A 4 -3.67 -1.41 -12.23
C GLU A 4 -3.87 -1.96 -10.80
N LEU A 5 -4.00 -3.28 -10.69
CA LEU A 5 -4.13 -3.95 -9.41
C LEU A 5 -2.86 -3.76 -8.58
N TYR A 6 -1.68 -3.98 -9.18
CA TYR A 6 -0.41 -3.87 -8.48
C TYR A 6 -0.12 -2.45 -8.00
N THR A 7 -0.41 -1.43 -8.81
CA THR A 7 -0.29 -0.03 -8.39
C THR A 7 -1.22 0.29 -7.21
N CYS A 8 -2.44 -0.25 -7.22
CA CYS A 8 -3.37 -0.11 -6.10
C CYS A 8 -2.84 -0.79 -4.83
N LEU A 9 -2.26 -1.99 -4.95
CA LEU A 9 -1.62 -2.70 -3.84
C LEU A 9 -0.45 -1.89 -3.28
N LEU A 10 0.46 -1.41 -4.14
CA LEU A 10 1.62 -0.60 -3.75
C LEU A 10 1.20 0.66 -3.01
N TYR A 11 0.22 1.39 -3.54
CA TYR A 11 -0.29 2.61 -2.91
C TYR A 11 -0.83 2.34 -1.49
N HIS A 12 -1.51 1.21 -1.28
CA HIS A 12 -2.11 0.88 0.01
C HIS A 12 -1.16 0.18 0.99
N ALA A 13 -0.17 -0.55 0.50
CA ALA A 13 0.89 -1.17 1.30
C ALA A 13 1.95 -0.14 1.75
N ASN A 14 2.08 1.00 1.06
CA ASN A 14 3.00 2.10 1.44
C ASN A 14 2.51 2.94 2.63
N ARG A 15 1.59 2.43 3.45
CA ARG A 15 1.23 3.12 4.69
C ARG A 15 2.25 2.86 5.77
N HIS A 16 2.37 3.81 6.69
CA HIS A 16 3.13 3.64 7.93
C HIS A 16 2.48 2.56 8.79
N ASP A 17 3.28 1.99 9.72
CA ASP A 17 2.80 0.99 10.66
C ASP A 17 1.64 1.58 11.48
N GLU A 18 0.44 1.09 11.21
CA GLU A 18 -0.79 1.62 11.78
C GLU A 18 -1.76 0.50 12.14
N GLU A 19 -2.54 0.77 13.17
CA GLU A 19 -3.62 -0.11 13.59
C GLU A 19 -4.80 0.04 12.62
N ASN A 20 -5.13 -1.05 11.92
CA ASN A 20 -6.18 -1.07 10.91
C ASN A 20 -7.41 -1.78 11.45
N THR A 21 -8.57 -1.12 11.39
CA THR A 21 -9.85 -1.73 11.75
C THR A 21 -10.55 -2.25 10.48
N VAL A 22 -10.74 -3.57 10.39
CA VAL A 22 -11.47 -4.21 9.28
C VAL A 22 -12.53 -5.15 9.85
N ASN A 23 -13.79 -4.93 9.48
CA ASN A 23 -14.93 -5.75 9.95
C ASN A 23 -14.97 -5.91 11.49
N SER A 24 -14.76 -4.82 12.22
CA SER A 24 -14.71 -4.79 13.70
C SER A 24 -13.52 -5.54 14.32
N TYR A 25 -12.57 -6.03 13.51
CA TYR A 25 -11.29 -6.56 13.99
C TYR A 25 -10.23 -5.49 13.91
N THR A 26 -9.52 -5.30 15.00
CA THR A 26 -8.37 -4.40 15.09
C THR A 26 -7.11 -5.21 14.86
N ILE A 27 -6.37 -4.89 13.80
CA ILE A 27 -5.19 -5.64 13.35
C ILE A 27 -4.05 -4.65 13.15
N TYR A 28 -2.90 -4.96 13.73
CA TYR A 28 -1.69 -4.19 13.50
C TYR A 28 -1.14 -4.52 12.11
N GLY A 29 -1.14 -3.55 11.20
CA GLY A 29 -0.58 -3.69 9.86
C GLY A 29 0.83 -3.14 9.83
N LYS A 30 1.77 -3.90 9.27
CA LYS A 30 3.12 -3.40 9.01
C LYS A 30 3.20 -2.73 7.64
N ARG A 31 4.15 -1.84 7.47
CA ARG A 31 4.53 -1.28 6.17
C ARG A 31 4.86 -2.42 5.19
N GLY A 32 4.35 -2.29 3.97
CA GLY A 32 4.42 -3.36 2.96
C GLY A 32 3.27 -4.37 3.04
N GLU A 33 2.39 -4.27 4.04
CA GLU A 33 1.18 -5.08 4.15
C GLU A 33 -0.07 -4.23 3.89
N TRP A 34 -1.05 -4.83 3.22
CA TRP A 34 -2.38 -4.27 3.08
C TRP A 34 -3.42 -5.25 3.60
N ILE A 35 -4.05 -4.87 4.72
CA ILE A 35 -5.16 -5.60 5.34
C ILE A 35 -6.46 -5.08 4.72
N THR A 36 -7.18 -5.94 4.00
CA THR A 36 -8.32 -5.51 3.19
C THR A 36 -9.33 -6.64 2.98
N THR A 37 -10.38 -6.38 2.22
CA THR A 37 -11.33 -7.40 1.76
C THR A 37 -11.41 -7.40 0.24
N TYR A 38 -11.79 -8.52 -0.36
CA TYR A 38 -12.01 -8.60 -1.82
C TYR A 38 -13.01 -7.56 -2.33
N ARG A 39 -14.03 -7.25 -1.52
CA ARG A 39 -15.01 -6.19 -1.83
C ARG A 39 -14.34 -4.82 -1.90
N THR A 40 -13.50 -4.48 -0.92
CA THR A 40 -12.79 -3.20 -0.91
C THR A 40 -11.84 -3.07 -2.10
N ILE A 41 -11.17 -4.16 -2.50
CA ILE A 41 -10.30 -4.15 -3.68
C ILE A 41 -11.13 -3.98 -4.96
N GLU A 42 -12.24 -4.70 -5.09
CA GLU A 42 -13.18 -4.56 -6.20
C GLU A 42 -13.72 -3.13 -6.31
N GLU A 43 -14.16 -2.52 -5.21
CA GLU A 43 -14.65 -1.13 -5.20
C GLU A 43 -13.56 -0.13 -5.65
N LYS A 44 -12.29 -0.38 -5.30
CA LYS A 44 -11.17 0.50 -5.64
C LYS A 44 -10.63 0.32 -7.06
N THR A 45 -10.65 -0.91 -7.57
CA THR A 45 -10.06 -1.26 -8.87
C THR A 45 -11.11 -1.44 -9.96
N GLN A 46 -12.38 -1.55 -9.59
CA GLN A 46 -13.49 -1.93 -10.48
C GLN A 46 -13.26 -3.29 -11.19
N ILE A 47 -12.36 -4.12 -10.67
CA ILE A 47 -12.11 -5.49 -11.13
C ILE A 47 -13.06 -6.43 -10.41
N SER A 48 -13.79 -7.25 -11.17
CA SER A 48 -14.71 -8.24 -10.60
C SER A 48 -13.99 -9.20 -9.66
N ARG A 49 -14.66 -9.65 -8.59
CA ARG A 49 -14.06 -10.60 -7.61
C ARG A 49 -13.49 -11.86 -8.22
N SER A 50 -14.15 -12.42 -9.24
CA SER A 50 -13.68 -13.63 -9.93
C SER A 50 -12.33 -13.40 -10.59
N ARG A 51 -12.19 -12.28 -11.31
CA ARG A 51 -10.94 -11.89 -11.95
C ARG A 51 -9.89 -11.48 -10.93
N LEU A 52 -10.28 -10.81 -9.84
CA LEU A 52 -9.38 -10.40 -8.78
C LEU A 52 -8.70 -11.61 -8.13
N LYS A 53 -9.46 -12.68 -7.86
CA LYS A 53 -8.91 -13.93 -7.33
C LYS A 53 -7.82 -14.48 -8.25
N THR A 54 -8.13 -14.65 -9.54
CA THR A 54 -7.15 -15.15 -10.52
C THR A 54 -5.92 -14.26 -10.63
N LEU A 55 -6.10 -12.93 -10.59
CA LEU A 55 -4.97 -12.00 -10.65
C LEU A 55 -4.08 -12.09 -9.40
N LEU A 56 -4.67 -12.16 -8.21
CA LEU A 56 -3.91 -12.31 -6.97
C LEU A 56 -3.18 -13.65 -6.92
N ASP A 57 -3.84 -14.74 -7.34
CA ASP A 57 -3.23 -16.08 -7.42
C ASP A 57 -2.04 -16.08 -8.40
N ASN A 58 -2.16 -15.42 -9.56
CA ASN A 58 -1.06 -15.28 -10.51
C ASN A 58 0.10 -14.45 -9.94
N MET A 59 -0.18 -13.33 -9.28
CA MET A 59 0.86 -12.49 -8.67
C MET A 59 1.58 -13.17 -7.50
N GLU A 60 0.86 -14.02 -6.77
CA GLU A 60 1.40 -14.88 -5.73
C GLU A 60 2.31 -15.96 -6.33
N ALA A 61 1.90 -16.60 -7.43
CA ALA A 61 2.73 -17.56 -8.17
C ALA A 61 4.00 -16.93 -8.78
N ASP A 62 3.90 -15.69 -9.25
CA ASP A 62 5.02 -14.91 -9.76
C ASP A 62 5.96 -14.40 -8.64
N GLY A 63 5.61 -14.62 -7.37
CA GLY A 63 6.41 -14.23 -6.21
C GLY A 63 6.39 -12.73 -5.90
N VAL A 64 5.55 -11.95 -6.58
CA VAL A 64 5.46 -10.50 -6.43
C VAL A 64 4.78 -10.10 -5.12
N ILE A 65 3.83 -10.93 -4.67
CA ILE A 65 3.06 -10.72 -3.44
C ILE A 65 2.91 -12.05 -2.68
N SER A 66 2.57 -11.95 -1.39
CA SER A 66 2.10 -13.06 -0.56
C SER A 66 0.68 -12.76 -0.09
N VAL A 67 -0.25 -13.72 -0.20
CA VAL A 67 -1.67 -13.50 0.11
C VAL A 67 -2.13 -14.43 1.22
N ARG A 68 -2.33 -13.87 2.42
CA ARG A 68 -2.88 -14.59 3.56
C ARG A 68 -4.39 -14.37 3.66
N ARG A 69 -5.15 -15.42 3.34
CA ARG A 69 -6.62 -15.41 3.35
C ARG A 69 -7.14 -15.79 4.74
N MET A 70 -7.87 -14.88 5.38
CA MET A 70 -8.57 -15.12 6.65
C MET A 70 -10.08 -15.17 6.41
N ARG A 71 -10.86 -15.62 7.41
CA ARG A 71 -12.32 -15.76 7.29
C ARG A 71 -13.03 -14.45 6.98
N TYR A 72 -12.55 -13.33 7.51
CA TYR A 72 -13.22 -12.02 7.43
C TYR A 72 -12.43 -10.94 6.69
N PHE A 73 -11.15 -11.16 6.42
CA PHE A 73 -10.27 -10.21 5.75
C PHE A 73 -9.13 -10.97 5.06
N THR A 74 -8.32 -10.24 4.32
CA THR A 74 -7.18 -10.76 3.58
C THR A 74 -6.00 -9.84 3.84
N ILE A 75 -4.84 -10.40 4.12
CA ILE A 75 -3.59 -9.64 4.24
C ILE A 75 -2.80 -9.89 2.96
N ILE A 76 -2.45 -8.83 2.27
CA ILE A 76 -1.61 -8.88 1.07
C ILE A 76 -0.29 -8.22 1.41
N THR A 77 0.80 -8.96 1.32
CA THR A 77 2.16 -8.46 1.59
C THR A 77 2.90 -8.34 0.28
N ILE A 78 3.56 -7.21 0.03
CA ILE A 78 4.41 -7.05 -1.16
C ILE A 78 5.79 -7.64 -0.87
N THR A 79 6.22 -8.59 -1.71
CA THR A 79 7.51 -9.26 -1.53
C THR A 79 8.65 -8.27 -1.77
N GLY A 80 9.66 -8.26 -0.90
CA GLY A 80 10.84 -7.40 -1.06
C GLY A 80 10.58 -5.90 -0.86
N TYR A 81 9.41 -5.52 -0.34
CA TYR A 81 9.04 -4.12 -0.14
C TYR A 81 10.07 -3.33 0.67
N ASP A 82 10.52 -3.91 1.78
CA ASP A 82 11.53 -3.30 2.65
C ASP A 82 12.90 -3.16 1.96
N ASP A 83 13.25 -4.08 1.08
CA ASP A 83 14.51 -4.03 0.35
C ASP A 83 14.51 -2.94 -0.72
N TRP A 84 13.36 -2.66 -1.33
CA TRP A 84 13.21 -1.59 -2.32
C TRP A 84 13.08 -0.21 -1.68
N MET A 85 12.53 -0.15 -0.47
CA MET A 85 12.31 1.09 0.27
C MET A 85 13.47 1.50 1.16
N LYS A 86 14.51 0.68 1.28
CA LYS A 86 15.82 1.11 1.77
C LYS A 86 16.38 2.11 0.75
N VAL A 87 16.23 3.40 1.04
CA VAL A 87 17.09 4.41 0.41
C VAL A 87 18.52 3.94 0.67
N PRO A 88 19.39 3.82 -0.36
CA PRO A 88 20.79 3.56 -0.12
C PRO A 88 21.26 4.62 0.86
N THR A 89 21.68 4.23 2.05
CA THR A 89 22.30 5.14 3.00
C THR A 89 23.53 5.67 2.28
N ALA A 90 23.40 6.83 1.63
CA ALA A 90 24.53 7.56 1.10
C ALA A 90 25.50 7.67 2.26
N GLY A 91 26.68 7.07 2.09
CA GLY A 91 27.65 6.90 3.15
C GLY A 91 27.83 8.17 3.95
N SER A 92 27.82 8.01 5.27
CA SER A 92 28.48 8.84 6.28
C SER A 92 28.96 10.23 5.84
N ASN A 93 28.03 11.13 5.50
CA ASN A 93 28.31 12.57 5.52
C ASN A 93 27.41 13.18 6.60
N PRO A 94 27.98 13.84 7.62
CA PRO A 94 27.18 14.50 8.64
C PRO A 94 26.27 15.56 7.97
N PRO A 95 25.04 15.75 8.46
CA PRO A 95 24.12 16.71 7.86
C PRO A 95 24.73 18.12 7.92
N PRO A 96 24.67 18.91 6.82
CA PRO A 96 25.06 20.31 6.88
C PRO A 96 24.18 21.04 7.90
N ALA A 97 24.79 21.90 8.71
CA ALA A 97 24.14 22.57 9.83
C ALA A 97 22.80 23.23 9.41
N THR A 98 21.74 22.86 10.12
CA THR A 98 20.37 23.32 9.93
C THR A 98 20.27 24.85 10.13
N PRO A 99 19.80 25.64 9.15
CA PRO A 99 19.29 26.98 9.43
C PRO A 99 17.92 26.86 10.12
N ALA A 100 17.67 27.76 11.09
CA ALA A 100 16.57 27.72 12.02
C ALA A 100 15.18 27.49 11.39
N ARG A 101 14.37 26.66 12.07
CA ARG A 101 12.94 26.42 11.83
C ARG A 101 12.19 27.72 11.53
N GLN A 102 11.79 27.92 10.28
CA GLN A 102 10.67 28.80 9.96
C GLN A 102 9.40 27.94 9.93
N HIS A 103 8.43 28.34 10.75
CA HIS A 103 7.09 27.80 10.89
C HIS A 103 6.53 27.25 9.56
N LEU A 104 6.36 25.93 9.43
CA LEU A 104 5.48 25.38 8.40
C LEU A 104 4.04 25.67 8.81
N PRO A 105 3.17 26.19 7.92
CA PRO A 105 1.76 26.33 8.22
C PRO A 105 1.14 24.95 8.45
N GLU A 106 0.21 24.86 9.40
CA GLU A 106 -0.45 23.61 9.77
C GLU A 106 -0.94 22.85 8.53
N HIS A 107 -0.55 21.57 8.47
CA HIS A 107 -0.98 20.64 7.43
C HIS A 107 -2.49 20.42 7.55
N ARG A 108 -3.28 21.26 6.90
CA ARG A 108 -4.71 21.07 6.71
C ARG A 108 -4.90 19.68 6.11
N LYS A 109 -5.63 18.79 6.79
CA LYS A 109 -6.02 17.47 6.29
C LYS A 109 -6.96 17.65 5.10
N GLU A 110 -6.42 17.96 3.93
CA GLU A 110 -7.19 17.90 2.70
C GLU A 110 -7.36 16.44 2.32
N ASN A 111 -8.62 16.01 2.26
CA ASN A 111 -9.04 14.69 1.81
C ASN A 111 -8.66 14.51 0.33
N PHE A 112 -7.41 14.16 0.07
CA PHE A 112 -6.93 13.91 -1.28
C PHE A 112 -7.53 12.60 -1.79
N ARG A 113 -8.59 12.71 -2.61
CA ARG A 113 -9.10 11.61 -3.41
C ARG A 113 -8.39 11.66 -4.75
N PRO A 114 -7.51 10.69 -5.09
CA PRO A 114 -6.89 10.68 -6.41
C PRO A 114 -7.99 10.46 -7.46
N ILE A 115 -8.14 11.42 -8.37
CA ILE A 115 -8.99 11.31 -9.56
C ILE A 115 -8.09 10.82 -10.68
N TYR A 116 -8.30 9.59 -11.14
CA TYR A 116 -7.58 9.05 -12.28
C TYR A 116 -8.22 9.59 -13.56
N GLN A 117 -7.53 10.51 -14.23
CA GLN A 117 -7.96 11.07 -15.50
C GLN A 117 -7.48 10.16 -16.64
N ARG A 118 -8.40 9.75 -17.52
CA ARG A 118 -8.10 8.97 -18.72
C ARG A 118 -7.57 9.90 -19.80
N PHE A 119 -6.52 9.46 -20.49
CA PHE A 119 -6.20 10.00 -21.80
C PHE A 119 -7.05 9.26 -22.84
N THR A 120 -7.89 10.01 -23.54
CA THR A 120 -8.72 9.57 -24.68
C THR A 120 -7.90 9.35 -25.93
#